data_AF-A0A0Q5NQS4-F1
#
_entry.id   AF-A0A0Q5NQS4-F1
#
_cell.length_a   1.000
_cell.length_b   1.000
_cell.length_c   1.000
_cell.angle_alpha   90.00
_cell.angle_beta   90.00
_cell.angle_gamma   90.00
#
_symmetry.space_group_name_H-M   'P 1'
#
loop_
_entity.id
_entity.type
_entity.pdbx_description
1 polymer ?
#
loop_
_entity_poly.entity_id
_entity_poly.type
_entity_poly.pdbx_seq_one_letter_code
_entity_poly.pdbx_strand_id
1 'polypeptide(L)' 'MSTLLECLKSLPDDLVMRDLAAVRNEVATVAEHIARLHRDEDGYEVRKESRNYGRNEITAVGLIGGPAMYRQV' A
#
# COMPACT_ATOMS: atom_id res chain seq x y z
N MET A 1 16.41 -8.56 -5.92
CA MET A 1 15.85 -9.10 -4.66
C MET A 1 14.35 -9.09 -4.87
N SER A 2 13.67 -10.22 -4.70
CA SER A 2 12.23 -10.28 -4.97
C SER A 2 11.45 -9.49 -3.92
N THR A 3 10.38 -8.82 -4.35
CA THR A 3 9.46 -8.11 -3.43
C THR A 3 8.57 -9.12 -2.69
N LEU A 4 7.86 -8.67 -1.65
CA LEU A 4 6.98 -9.56 -0.87
C LEU A 4 5.81 -10.05 -1.74
N LEU A 5 5.22 -9.17 -2.54
CA LEU A 5 4.17 -9.49 -3.51
C LEU A 5 4.65 -10.47 -4.57
N GLU A 6 5.88 -10.32 -5.07
CA GLU A 6 6.46 -11.29 -6.02
C GLU A 6 6.59 -12.67 -5.38
N CYS A 7 7.04 -12.74 -4.12
CA CYS A 7 7.08 -13.98 -3.36
C CYS A 7 5.68 -14.57 -3.13
N LEU A 8 4.69 -13.75 -2.75
CA LEU A 8 3.31 -14.21 -2.52
C LEU A 8 2.63 -14.67 -3.82
N LYS A 9 2.84 -13.99 -4.94
CA LYS A 9 2.33 -14.39 -6.27
C LYS A 9 2.94 -15.71 -6.78
N SER A 10 4.04 -16.17 -6.20
CA SER A 10 4.63 -17.47 -6.52
C SER A 10 4.00 -18.63 -5.76
N LEU A 11 3.11 -18.36 -4.80
CA LEU A 11 2.40 -19.34 -3.99
C LEU A 11 0.97 -19.56 -4.50
N PRO A 12 0.34 -20.70 -4.17
CA PRO A 12 -1.08 -20.93 -4.47
C PRO A 12 -1.99 -19.96 -3.71
N ASP A 13 -3.00 -19.43 -4.40
CA ASP A 13 -3.93 -18.44 -3.86
C ASP A 13 -4.72 -18.92 -2.63
N ASP A 14 -5.01 -20.22 -2.55
CA ASP A 14 -5.78 -20.88 -1.49
C ASP A 14 -4.92 -21.32 -0.29
N LEU A 15 -3.59 -21.17 -0.39
CA LEU A 15 -2.68 -21.49 0.70
C LEU A 15 -2.96 -20.56 1.89
N VAL A 16 -3.18 -21.15 3.06
CA VAL A 16 -3.45 -20.40 4.29
C VAL A 16 -2.14 -20.08 4.99
N MET A 17 -1.91 -18.80 5.29
CA MET A 17 -0.70 -18.30 5.92
C MET A 17 -1.03 -17.39 7.10
N ARG A 18 -0.12 -17.35 8.08
CA ARG A 18 -0.19 -16.43 9.22
C ARG A 18 0.72 -15.24 8.98
N ASP A 19 0.16 -14.05 9.03
CA ASP A 19 0.93 -12.81 9.10
C ASP A 19 1.47 -12.63 10.54
N LEU A 20 2.80 -12.61 10.66
CA LEU A 20 3.49 -12.41 11.93
C LEU A 20 3.77 -10.92 12.23
N ALA A 21 3.62 -10.03 11.24
CA ALA A 21 3.77 -8.59 11.38
C ALA A 21 2.47 -7.91 11.82
N ALA A 22 1.32 -8.55 11.59
CA ALA A 22 0.03 -8.04 12.02
C ALA A 22 -0.09 -7.95 13.56
N VAL A 23 -0.66 -6.84 14.05
CA VAL A 23 -0.91 -6.59 15.50
C VAL A 23 -1.85 -7.65 16.10
N ARG A 24 -2.69 -8.27 15.27
CA ARG A 24 -3.52 -9.41 15.64
C ARG A 24 -3.07 -10.58 14.78
N ASN A 25 -2.90 -11.75 15.40
CA ASN A 25 -2.47 -12.99 14.75
C ASN A 25 -3.38 -13.36 13.58
N GLU A 26 -3.10 -12.80 12.41
CA GLU A 26 -4.00 -12.81 11.29
C GLU A 26 -3.66 -14.00 10.40
N VAL A 27 -4.62 -14.91 10.28
CA VAL A 27 -4.54 -16.10 9.42
C VAL A 27 -5.50 -15.87 8.27
N ALA A 28 -4.99 -15.90 7.06
CA ALA A 28 -5.74 -15.63 5.84
C ALA A 28 -5.12 -16.38 4.66
N THR A 29 -5.84 -16.47 3.54
CA THR A 29 -5.29 -17.06 2.32
C THR A 29 -4.25 -16.14 1.67
N VAL A 30 -3.36 -16.67 0.84
CA VAL A 30 -2.40 -15.87 0.05
C VAL A 30 -3.11 -14.80 -0.76
N ALA A 31 -4.25 -15.12 -1.38
CA ALA A 31 -5.06 -14.14 -2.12
C ALA A 31 -5.55 -12.98 -1.23
N GLU A 32 -6.00 -13.28 0.00
CA GLU A 32 -6.42 -12.25 0.96
C GLU A 32 -5.24 -11.40 1.43
N HIS A 33 -4.08 -12.01 1.68
CA HIS A 33 -2.85 -11.29 2.03
C HIS A 33 -2.39 -10.37 0.89
N ILE A 34 -2.43 -10.83 -0.36
CA ILE A 34 -2.13 -10.03 -1.54
C ILE A 34 -3.11 -8.85 -1.67
N ALA A 35 -4.40 -9.07 -1.46
CA ALA A 35 -5.41 -8.02 -1.52
C ALA A 35 -5.24 -6.97 -0.40
N ARG A 36 -4.71 -7.37 0.75
CA ARG A 36 -4.44 -6.49 1.91
C ARG A 36 -3.09 -5.80 1.85
N LEU A 37 -2.14 -6.30 1.06
CA LEU A 37 -0.93 -5.56 0.71
C LEU A 37 -1.36 -4.32 -0.09
N HIS A 38 -1.67 -3.24 0.64
CA HIS A 38 -1.96 -1.92 0.08
C HIS A 38 -0.70 -1.38 -0.59
N ARG A 39 -0.41 -1.79 -1.84
CA ARG A 39 0.64 -1.23 -2.73
C ARG A 39 1.88 -0.71 -1.99
N ASP A 40 2.40 -1.47 -1.04
CA ASP A 40 3.54 -1.02 -0.24
C ASP A 40 4.86 -1.53 -0.84
N GLU A 41 4.96 -1.44 -2.18
CA GLU A 41 6.13 -1.92 -2.92
C GLU A 41 6.79 -0.87 -3.81
N ASP A 42 6.10 0.23 -4.14
CA ASP A 42 6.58 1.18 -5.16
C ASP A 42 7.16 2.50 -4.58
N GLY A 43 7.15 2.70 -3.26
CA GLY A 43 7.69 3.90 -2.61
C GLY A 43 6.70 5.08 -2.53
N TYR A 44 7.22 6.30 -2.61
CA TYR A 44 6.44 7.53 -2.44
C TYR A 44 6.03 8.13 -3.79
N GLU A 45 4.81 8.66 -3.88
CA GLU A 45 4.36 9.50 -4.98
C GLU A 45 4.27 10.96 -4.58
N VAL A 46 4.57 11.83 -5.55
CA VAL A 46 4.28 13.26 -5.49
C VAL A 46 3.00 13.50 -6.29
N ARG A 47 1.94 13.95 -5.61
CA ARG A 47 0.65 14.26 -6.24
C ARG A 47 0.30 15.75 -6.06
N LYS A 48 -0.36 16.32 -7.06
CA LYS A 48 -0.97 17.65 -6.94
C LYS A 48 -2.38 17.51 -6.38
N GLU A 49 -2.61 18.06 -5.19
CA GLU A 49 -3.94 18.12 -4.58
C GLU A 49 -4.55 19.50 -4.85
N SER A 50 -5.74 19.53 -5.46
CA SER A 50 -6.52 20.76 -5.58
C SER A 50 -7.21 21.11 -4.26
N ARG A 51 -7.02 22.33 -3.77
CA ARG A 51 -7.75 22.93 -2.65
C ARG A 51 -8.64 24.08 -3.13
N ASN A 52 -9.59 24.48 -2.30
CA ASN A 52 -10.49 25.61 -2.55
C ASN A 52 -11.19 25.51 -3.92
N TYR A 53 -11.78 24.35 -4.23
CA TYR A 53 -12.45 24.09 -5.51
C TYR A 53 -11.56 24.34 -6.74
N GLY A 54 -10.27 23.94 -6.66
CA GLY A 54 -9.32 24.10 -7.76
C GLY A 54 -8.66 25.47 -7.84
N ARG A 55 -8.94 26.40 -6.92
CA ARG A 55 -8.24 27.70 -6.89
C ARG A 55 -6.77 27.59 -6.52
N ASN A 56 -6.42 26.61 -5.68
CA ASN A 56 -5.05 26.39 -5.24
C ASN A 56 -4.64 24.95 -5.53
N GLU A 57 -3.41 24.76 -6.03
CA GLU A 57 -2.77 23.44 -6.08
C GLU A 57 -1.69 23.38 -5.01
N ILE A 58 -1.69 22.30 -4.22
CA ILE A 58 -0.61 22.01 -3.28
C ILE A 58 0.08 20.71 -3.68
N THR A 59 1.39 20.66 -3.46
CA THR A 59 2.16 19.43 -3.64
C THR A 59 2.02 18.58 -2.38
N ALA A 60 1.63 17.32 -2.55
CA ALA A 60 1.59 16.33 -1.47
C ALA A 60 2.50 15.15 -1.79
N VAL A 61 3.19 14.65 -0.78
CA VAL A 61 3.99 13.42 -0.87
C VAL A 61 3.28 12.35 -0.04
N GLY A 62 2.94 11.23 -0.66
CA GLY A 62 2.21 10.15 -0.01
C GLY A 62 2.74 8.79 -0.43
N LEU A 63 2.30 7.75 0.26
CA LEU A 63 2.50 6.38 -0.22
C LEU A 63 1.74 6.22 -1.54
N ILE A 64 2.30 5.51 -2.51
CA ILE A 64 1.62 5.25 -3.80
C ILE A 64 0.28 4.56 -3.55
N GLY A 65 -0.82 5.22 -3.91
CA GLY A 65 -2.18 4.70 -3.64
C GLY A 65 -2.59 4.71 -2.16
N GLY A 66 -1.79 5.33 -1.30
CA GLY A 66 -1.99 5.43 0.14
C GLY A 66 -2.20 6.87 0.63
N PRO A 67 -2.16 7.10 1.96
CA PRO A 67 -2.35 8.42 2.54
C PRO A 67 -1.18 9.37 2.23
N ALA A 68 -1.48 10.67 2.19
CA ALA A 68 -0.46 11.71 2.13
C ALA A 68 0.27 11.84 3.47
N MET A 69 1.60 11.78 3.44
CA MET A 69 2.48 11.90 4.60
C MET A 69 2.94 13.35 4.82
N TYR A 70 3.17 14.08 3.73
CA TYR A 70 3.61 15.48 3.76
C TYR A 70 2.79 16.33 2.79
N ARG A 71 2.57 17.60 3.16
CA ARG A 71 1.92 18.60 2.31
C ARG A 71 2.72 19.89 2.32
N GLN A 72 2.87 20.48 1.13
CA GLN A 72 3.33 21.85 0.98
C GLN A 72 2.34 22.80 1.68
N VAL A 73 2.86 23.74 2.46
CA VAL A 73 2.11 24.81 3.14
C VAL A 73 2.19 26.09 2.33
#